data_AF-A0A0E3GSQ3-F1
#
_entry.id   AF-A0A0E3GSQ3-F1
#
_cell.length_a   1.000
_cell.length_b   1.000
_cell.length_c   1.000
_cell.angle_alpha   90.00
_cell.angle_beta   90.00
_cell.angle_gamma   90.00
#
_symmetry.space_group_name_H-M   'P 1'
#
loop_
_entity.id
_entity.type
_entity.pdbx_description
1 polymer ?
#
loop_
_entity_poly.entity_id
_entity_poly.type
_entity_poly.pdbx_seq_one_letter_code
_entity_poly.pdbx_strand_id
1 'polypeptide(L)'
;MDLAEFMERLTQYKQNLDVERLREEDRKITETIEELEKSKQSLKESLKKLRTLEKKINELNKYEDKLEEVKADIEKLTKLNSAEEIIRYIDKIKSKVDSLEKDIEQDLNKIIEEKIKSIEEINNRLILYAKILYHFLKIQKDAKTFSIPKERSLSKLNEVEIQAKQHLNELYGIIVDELRKINLNEKEISILILLIDKGEIKISRDNLEESIKVIKMLVEKNISIKVKV
;
A
#
# COMPACT_ATOMS: atom_id res chain seq x y z
N MET A 1 41.40 -58.26 -45.97
CA MET A 1 41.46 -56.80 -45.80
C MET A 1 42.92 -56.45 -45.60
N ASP A 2 43.48 -55.67 -46.52
CA ASP A 2 44.91 -55.32 -46.53
C ASP A 2 45.18 -54.24 -45.45
N LEU A 3 46.38 -54.24 -44.89
CA LEU A 3 46.80 -53.28 -43.86
C LEU A 3 46.73 -51.83 -44.39
N ALA A 4 47.02 -51.65 -45.68
CA ALA A 4 46.89 -50.36 -46.36
C ALA A 4 45.43 -49.89 -46.41
N GLU A 5 44.50 -50.79 -46.73
CA GLU A 5 43.06 -50.51 -46.79
C GLU A 5 42.48 -50.21 -45.39
N PHE A 6 43.02 -50.85 -44.35
CA PHE A 6 42.68 -50.55 -42.95
C PHE A 6 43.20 -49.18 -42.49
N MET A 7 44.45 -48.84 -42.84
CA MET A 7 45.05 -47.54 -42.54
C MET A 7 44.35 -46.39 -43.26
N GLU A 8 43.91 -46.61 -44.51
CA GLU A 8 43.17 -45.62 -45.30
C GLU A 8 41.78 -45.37 -44.70
N ARG A 9 41.06 -46.44 -44.29
CA ARG A 9 39.81 -46.30 -43.54
C ARG A 9 39.99 -45.58 -42.21
N LEU A 10 41.03 -45.90 -41.43
CA LEU A 10 41.32 -45.19 -40.18
C LEU A 10 41.65 -43.72 -40.41
N THR A 11 42.33 -43.40 -41.50
CA THR A 11 42.67 -42.01 -41.86
C THR A 11 41.42 -41.25 -42.31
N GLN A 12 40.53 -41.87 -43.08
CA GLN A 12 39.22 -41.31 -43.43
C GLN A 12 38.33 -41.12 -42.19
N TYR A 13 38.29 -42.09 -41.26
CA TYR A 13 37.58 -41.95 -39.99
C TYR A 13 38.13 -40.81 -39.13
N LYS A 14 39.47 -40.69 -39.06
CA LYS A 14 40.15 -39.59 -38.34
C LYS A 14 39.92 -38.23 -38.99
N GLN A 15 39.81 -38.17 -40.32
CA GLN A 15 39.48 -36.94 -41.06
C GLN A 15 38.00 -36.55 -40.95
N ASN A 16 37.10 -37.53 -40.78
CA ASN A 16 35.66 -37.31 -40.60
C ASN A 16 35.27 -37.04 -39.13
N LEU A 17 36.12 -37.36 -38.17
CA LEU A 17 36.00 -36.97 -36.76
C LEU A 17 36.58 -35.56 -36.58
N ASP A 18 35.74 -34.55 -36.79
CA ASP A 18 36.09 -33.16 -36.48
C ASP A 18 36.02 -32.93 -34.95
N VAL A 19 37.04 -33.42 -34.25
CA VAL A 19 37.16 -33.37 -32.79
C VAL A 19 37.10 -31.92 -32.26
N GLU A 20 37.57 -30.95 -33.06
CA GLU A 20 37.50 -29.53 -32.68
C GLU A 20 36.06 -29.00 -32.74
N ARG A 21 35.26 -29.38 -33.75
CA ARG A 21 33.82 -29.06 -33.74
C ARG A 21 33.09 -29.67 -32.55
N LEU A 22 33.38 -30.93 -32.22
CA LEU A 22 32.78 -31.58 -31.05
C LEU A 22 33.14 -30.88 -29.73
N ARG A 23 34.39 -30.41 -29.60
CA ARG A 23 34.83 -29.61 -28.43
C ARG A 23 34.13 -28.26 -28.36
N GLU A 24 33.92 -27.61 -29.51
CA GLU A 24 33.19 -26.34 -29.56
C GLU A 24 31.70 -26.51 -29.23
N GLU A 25 31.08 -27.59 -29.71
CA GLU A 25 29.70 -27.95 -29.37
C GLU A 25 29.55 -28.29 -27.87
N ASP A 26 30.46 -29.09 -27.31
CA ASP A 26 30.48 -29.44 -25.88
C ASP A 26 30.62 -28.18 -25.00
N ARG A 27 31.48 -27.24 -25.41
CA ARG A 27 31.62 -25.94 -24.75
C ARG A 27 30.32 -25.13 -24.80
N LYS A 28 29.69 -25.02 -25.97
CA LYS A 28 28.40 -24.30 -26.13
C LYS A 28 27.31 -24.93 -25.27
N ILE A 29 27.22 -26.26 -25.25
CA ILE A 29 26.26 -27.00 -24.42
C ILE A 29 26.50 -26.70 -22.94
N THR A 30 27.76 -26.71 -22.50
CA THR A 30 28.12 -26.40 -21.10
C THR A 30 27.72 -24.96 -20.74
N GLU A 31 28.03 -23.97 -21.59
CA GLU A 31 27.63 -22.57 -21.40
C GLU A 31 26.09 -22.44 -21.31
N THR A 32 25.35 -23.10 -22.21
CA THR A 32 23.88 -23.11 -22.18
C THR A 32 23.32 -23.77 -20.92
N ILE A 33 23.93 -24.85 -20.43
CA ILE A 33 23.52 -25.51 -19.17
C ILE A 33 23.70 -24.55 -17.99
N GLU A 34 24.86 -23.88 -17.90
CA GLU A 34 25.12 -22.89 -16.83
C GLU A 34 24.10 -21.74 -16.85
N GLU A 35 23.75 -21.23 -18.03
CA GLU A 35 22.73 -20.19 -18.17
C GLU A 35 21.35 -20.69 -17.75
N LEU A 36 20.95 -21.91 -18.17
CA LEU A 36 19.70 -22.53 -17.75
C LEU A 36 19.62 -22.71 -16.23
N GLU A 37 20.72 -23.05 -15.56
CA GLU A 37 20.76 -23.15 -14.10
C GLU A 37 20.52 -21.79 -13.43
N LYS A 38 21.14 -20.72 -13.94
CA LYS A 38 20.90 -19.35 -13.46
C LYS A 38 19.46 -18.93 -13.68
N SER A 39 18.90 -19.17 -14.87
CA SER A 39 17.50 -18.86 -15.17
C SER A 39 16.53 -19.67 -14.29
N LYS A 40 16.81 -20.96 -14.04
CA LYS A 40 16.02 -21.79 -13.13
C LYS A 40 15.99 -21.20 -11.71
N GLN A 41 17.12 -20.70 -11.22
CA GLN A 41 17.18 -20.05 -9.91
C GLN A 41 16.40 -18.73 -9.90
N SER A 42 16.56 -17.91 -10.93
CA SER A 42 15.80 -16.65 -11.12
C SER A 42 14.28 -16.88 -11.15
N LEU A 43 13.82 -17.94 -11.82
CA LEU A 43 12.42 -18.33 -11.86
C LEU A 43 11.91 -18.76 -10.47
N LYS A 44 12.70 -19.53 -9.71
CA LYS A 44 12.33 -19.92 -8.34
C LYS A 44 12.15 -18.70 -7.44
N GLU A 45 13.00 -17.68 -7.57
CA GLU A 45 12.88 -16.43 -6.82
C GLU A 45 11.64 -15.66 -7.23
N SER A 46 11.38 -15.53 -8.54
CA SER A 46 10.17 -14.92 -9.08
C SER A 46 8.88 -15.60 -8.56
N LEU A 47 8.86 -16.94 -8.49
CA LEU A 47 7.75 -17.71 -7.93
C LEU A 47 7.54 -17.46 -6.43
N LYS A 48 8.62 -17.35 -5.65
CA LYS A 48 8.53 -16.99 -4.22
C LYS A 48 7.94 -15.58 -4.06
N LYS A 49 8.42 -14.61 -4.85
CA LYS A 49 7.88 -13.25 -4.85
C LYS A 49 6.40 -13.24 -5.20
N LEU A 50 5.99 -13.92 -6.26
CA LEU A 50 4.58 -14.01 -6.67
C LEU A 50 3.66 -14.48 -5.54
N ARG A 51 4.03 -15.54 -4.80
CA ARG A 51 3.25 -16.00 -3.64
C ARG A 51 3.08 -14.93 -2.55
N THR A 52 4.07 -14.07 -2.37
CA THR A 52 3.96 -12.93 -1.44
C THR A 52 3.10 -11.81 -2.00
N LEU A 53 3.19 -11.55 -3.32
CA LEU A 53 2.36 -10.58 -4.01
C LEU A 53 0.90 -10.98 -4.02
N GLU A 54 0.56 -12.26 -4.21
CA GLU A 54 -0.83 -12.76 -4.16
C GLU A 54 -1.56 -12.29 -2.89
N LYS A 55 -0.90 -12.37 -1.74
CA LYS A 55 -1.46 -11.90 -0.46
C LYS A 55 -1.70 -10.39 -0.46
N LYS A 56 -0.72 -9.62 -0.95
CA LYS A 56 -0.79 -8.16 -1.05
C LYS A 56 -1.86 -7.71 -2.07
N ILE A 57 -2.02 -8.44 -3.18
CA ILE A 57 -2.99 -8.13 -4.23
C ILE A 57 -4.43 -8.32 -3.74
N ASN A 58 -4.68 -9.33 -2.92
CA ASN A 58 -5.99 -9.52 -2.29
C ASN A 58 -6.42 -8.33 -1.41
N GLU A 59 -5.46 -7.51 -0.94
CA GLU A 59 -5.77 -6.27 -0.21
C GLU A 59 -6.11 -5.10 -1.14
N LEU A 60 -5.69 -5.15 -2.42
CA LEU A 60 -5.79 -4.05 -3.38
C LEU A 60 -6.82 -4.29 -4.51
N ASN A 61 -7.22 -5.53 -4.78
CA ASN A 61 -8.20 -5.97 -5.80
C ASN A 61 -8.03 -5.44 -7.23
N LYS A 62 -6.96 -4.70 -7.55
CA LYS A 62 -6.75 -4.05 -8.86
C LYS A 62 -5.63 -4.66 -9.72
N TYR A 63 -4.88 -5.60 -9.15
CA TYR A 63 -3.72 -6.23 -9.80
C TYR A 63 -3.95 -7.71 -10.14
N GLU A 64 -5.19 -8.19 -9.99
CA GLU A 64 -5.57 -9.58 -10.23
C GLU A 64 -5.30 -9.98 -11.69
N ASP A 65 -5.69 -9.15 -12.65
CA ASP A 65 -5.42 -9.40 -14.08
C ASP A 65 -3.91 -9.49 -14.40
N LYS A 66 -3.10 -8.59 -13.81
CA LYS A 66 -1.64 -8.61 -14.01
C LYS A 66 -1.00 -9.84 -13.39
N LEU A 67 -1.50 -10.30 -12.25
CA LEU A 67 -1.05 -11.53 -11.61
C LEU A 67 -1.37 -12.74 -12.48
N GLU A 68 -2.58 -12.81 -13.03
CA GLU A 68 -3.03 -13.91 -13.87
C GLU A 68 -2.25 -13.96 -15.19
N GLU A 69 -1.92 -12.80 -15.77
CA GLU A 69 -1.04 -12.71 -16.94
C GLU A 69 0.34 -13.32 -16.67
N VAL A 70 0.93 -13.03 -15.49
CA VAL A 70 2.23 -13.59 -15.12
C VAL A 70 2.14 -15.11 -14.89
N LYS A 71 1.07 -15.60 -14.29
CA LYS A 71 0.83 -17.05 -14.13
C LYS A 71 0.72 -17.75 -15.49
N ALA A 72 -0.06 -17.18 -16.42
CA ALA A 72 -0.19 -17.71 -17.77
C ALA A 72 1.16 -17.71 -18.51
N ASP A 73 2.01 -16.70 -18.30
CA ASP A 73 3.36 -16.68 -18.86
C ASP A 73 4.25 -17.78 -18.26
N ILE A 74 4.16 -18.04 -16.96
CA ILE A 74 4.87 -19.17 -16.33
C ILE A 74 4.43 -20.51 -16.93
N GLU A 75 3.12 -20.71 -17.17
CA GLU A 75 2.62 -21.95 -17.78
C GLU A 75 3.15 -22.17 -19.20
N LYS A 76 3.32 -21.10 -19.98
CA LYS A 76 3.88 -21.18 -21.34
C LYS A 76 5.31 -21.70 -21.39
N LEU A 77 6.08 -21.58 -20.30
CA LEU A 77 7.45 -22.13 -20.24
C LEU A 77 7.48 -23.64 -20.54
N THR A 78 6.42 -24.37 -20.18
CA THR A 78 6.33 -25.82 -20.42
C THR A 78 6.21 -26.20 -21.89
N LYS A 79 5.91 -25.25 -22.77
CA LYS A 79 5.70 -25.45 -24.21
C LYS A 79 6.89 -25.02 -25.07
N LEU A 80 7.93 -24.44 -24.46
CA LEU A 80 9.13 -23.98 -25.15
C LEU A 80 10.09 -25.15 -25.36
N ASN A 81 10.70 -25.21 -26.54
CA ASN A 81 11.55 -26.33 -26.96
C ASN A 81 13.04 -25.94 -27.14
N SER A 82 13.39 -24.66 -26.98
CA SER A 82 14.77 -24.16 -27.05
C SER A 82 15.21 -23.62 -25.70
N ALA A 83 16.45 -23.92 -25.33
CA ALA A 83 17.07 -23.41 -24.10
C ALA A 83 17.17 -21.87 -24.13
N GLU A 84 17.56 -21.29 -25.26
CA GLU A 84 17.68 -19.85 -25.45
C GLU A 84 16.32 -19.14 -25.33
N GLU A 85 15.27 -19.76 -25.87
CA GLU A 85 13.89 -19.25 -25.71
C GLU A 85 13.44 -19.32 -24.25
N ILE A 86 13.71 -20.43 -23.56
CA ILE A 86 13.39 -20.60 -22.14
C ILE A 86 14.09 -19.52 -21.30
N ILE A 87 15.40 -19.31 -21.50
CA ILE A 87 16.19 -18.31 -20.78
C ILE A 87 15.59 -16.91 -20.96
N ARG A 88 15.36 -16.49 -22.22
CA ARG A 88 14.78 -15.18 -22.53
C ARG A 88 13.38 -15.00 -21.94
N TYR A 89 12.56 -16.06 -21.97
CA TYR A 89 11.20 -16.00 -21.45
C TYR A 89 11.17 -15.91 -19.92
N ILE A 90 12.09 -16.59 -19.23
CA ILE A 90 12.27 -16.45 -17.78
C ILE A 90 12.67 -15.00 -17.42
N ASP A 91 13.59 -14.38 -18.15
CA ASP A 91 13.99 -12.98 -17.90
C ASP A 91 12.83 -12.00 -18.09
N LYS A 92 11.97 -12.26 -19.08
CA LYS A 92 10.72 -11.51 -19.27
C LYS A 92 9.77 -11.68 -18.08
N ILE A 93 9.58 -12.91 -17.59
CA ILE A 93 8.75 -13.19 -16.40
C ILE A 93 9.31 -12.45 -15.18
N LYS A 94 10.62 -12.54 -14.94
CA LYS A 94 11.29 -11.83 -13.84
C LYS A 94 11.00 -10.33 -13.90
N SER A 95 11.21 -9.73 -15.07
CA SER A 95 10.99 -8.29 -15.28
C SER A 95 9.54 -7.88 -14.99
N LYS A 96 8.56 -8.70 -15.40
CA LYS A 96 7.15 -8.48 -15.07
C LYS A 96 6.87 -8.59 -13.58
N VAL A 97 7.42 -9.60 -12.90
CA VAL A 97 7.26 -9.80 -11.45
C VAL A 97 7.86 -8.63 -10.67
N ASP A 98 9.07 -8.18 -11.02
CA ASP A 98 9.73 -7.06 -10.37
C ASP A 98 8.96 -5.74 -10.58
N SER A 99 8.41 -5.53 -11.78
CA SER A 99 7.55 -4.37 -12.05
C SER A 99 6.26 -4.42 -11.23
N LEU A 100 5.63 -5.59 -11.15
CA LEU A 100 4.39 -5.79 -10.40
C LEU A 100 4.61 -5.59 -8.89
N GLU A 101 5.71 -6.10 -8.35
CA GLU A 101 6.13 -5.88 -6.96
C GLU A 101 6.25 -4.38 -6.65
N LYS A 102 6.97 -3.64 -7.50
CA LYS A 102 7.15 -2.20 -7.33
C LYS A 102 5.84 -1.43 -7.35
N ASP A 103 4.96 -1.72 -8.32
CA ASP A 103 3.64 -1.08 -8.44
C ASP A 103 2.81 -1.30 -7.17
N ILE A 104 2.74 -2.55 -6.70
CA ILE A 104 1.98 -2.95 -5.51
C ILE A 104 2.52 -2.26 -4.26
N GLU A 105 3.84 -2.25 -4.08
CA GLU A 105 4.46 -1.62 -2.90
C GLU A 105 4.24 -0.12 -2.85
N GLN A 106 4.32 0.57 -4.00
CA GLN A 106 4.04 2.00 -4.08
C GLN A 106 2.61 2.31 -3.65
N ASP A 107 1.65 1.53 -4.14
CA ASP A 107 0.24 1.82 -3.86
C ASP A 107 -0.19 1.37 -2.47
N LEU A 108 0.36 0.28 -1.92
CA LEU A 108 0.18 -0.06 -0.51
C LEU A 108 0.71 1.04 0.40
N ASN A 109 1.91 1.57 0.12
CA ASN A 109 2.50 2.62 0.93
C ASN A 109 1.65 3.90 0.90
N LYS A 110 1.09 4.29 -0.25
CA LYS A 110 0.16 5.41 -0.34
C LYS A 110 -1.07 5.19 0.55
N ILE A 111 -1.70 4.02 0.48
CA ILE A 111 -2.88 3.70 1.30
C ILE A 111 -2.52 3.73 2.79
N ILE A 112 -1.37 3.16 3.17
CA ILE A 112 -0.88 3.18 4.55
C ILE A 112 -0.70 4.62 5.04
N GLU A 113 -0.08 5.50 4.23
CA GLU A 113 0.09 6.91 4.57
C GLU A 113 -1.24 7.65 4.72
N GLU A 114 -2.20 7.40 3.82
CA GLU A 114 -3.55 7.96 3.91
C GLU A 114 -4.27 7.52 5.20
N LYS A 115 -4.12 6.24 5.58
CA LYS A 115 -4.69 5.71 6.83
C LYS A 115 -4.05 6.35 8.06
N ILE A 116 -2.74 6.53 8.06
CA ILE A 116 -2.02 7.22 9.14
C ILE A 116 -2.52 8.66 9.28
N LYS A 117 -2.61 9.40 8.17
CA LYS A 117 -3.13 10.78 8.16
C LYS A 117 -4.57 10.83 8.69
N SER A 118 -5.44 9.91 8.26
CA SER A 118 -6.81 9.81 8.77
C SER A 118 -6.86 9.61 10.29
N ILE A 119 -6.03 8.71 10.85
CA ILE A 119 -5.95 8.49 12.30
C ILE A 119 -5.44 9.75 13.03
N GLU A 120 -4.43 10.44 12.47
CA GLU A 120 -3.91 11.69 13.03
C GLU A 120 -4.95 12.81 13.02
N GLU A 121 -5.70 12.97 11.94
CA GLU A 121 -6.83 13.91 11.86
C GLU A 121 -7.92 13.60 12.88
N ILE A 122 -8.27 12.33 13.06
CA ILE A 122 -9.22 11.90 14.09
C ILE A 122 -8.69 12.24 15.48
N ASN A 123 -7.41 11.96 15.76
CA ASN A 123 -6.79 12.30 17.04
C ASN A 123 -6.81 13.81 17.32
N ASN A 124 -6.54 14.64 16.33
CA ASN A 124 -6.63 16.10 16.47
C ASN A 124 -8.06 16.53 16.84
N ARG A 125 -9.07 15.93 16.20
CA ARG A 125 -10.48 16.18 16.55
C ARG A 125 -10.85 15.65 17.93
N LEU A 126 -10.32 14.50 18.35
CA LEU A 126 -10.51 13.96 19.70
C LEU A 126 -9.94 14.88 20.78
N ILE A 127 -8.76 15.47 20.53
CA ILE A 127 -8.16 16.48 21.40
C ILE A 127 -9.05 17.73 21.49
N LEU A 128 -9.59 18.20 20.36
CA LEU A 128 -10.54 19.31 20.33
C LEU A 128 -11.79 18.97 21.16
N TYR A 129 -12.38 17.80 20.97
CA TYR A 129 -13.57 17.37 21.70
C TYR A 129 -13.31 17.23 23.20
N ALA A 130 -12.12 16.74 23.59
CA ALA A 130 -11.68 16.74 24.98
C ALA A 130 -11.67 18.16 25.58
N LYS A 131 -11.15 19.16 24.84
CA LYS A 131 -11.15 20.56 25.27
C LYS A 131 -12.57 21.10 25.42
N ILE A 132 -13.48 20.78 24.50
CA ILE A 132 -14.89 21.21 24.59
C ILE A 132 -15.55 20.60 25.82
N LEU A 133 -15.43 19.29 26.01
CA LEU A 133 -16.01 18.59 27.15
C LEU A 133 -15.47 19.15 28.47
N TYR A 134 -14.15 19.28 28.60
CA TYR A 134 -13.53 19.67 29.86
C TYR A 134 -13.62 21.18 30.13
N HIS A 135 -13.24 22.03 29.17
CA HIS A 135 -13.15 23.48 29.40
C HIS A 135 -14.49 24.20 29.22
N PHE A 136 -15.29 23.81 28.21
CA PHE A 136 -16.54 24.49 27.88
C PHE A 136 -17.75 23.89 28.62
N LEU A 137 -17.92 22.58 28.55
CA LEU A 137 -19.06 21.87 29.15
C LEU A 137 -18.85 21.47 30.61
N LYS A 138 -17.59 21.46 31.09
CA LYS A 138 -17.20 20.99 32.43
C LYS A 138 -17.57 19.53 32.71
N ILE A 139 -17.58 18.70 31.67
CA ILE A 139 -17.87 17.26 31.74
C ILE A 139 -16.56 16.48 31.77
N GLN A 140 -16.41 15.61 32.76
CA GLN A 140 -15.31 14.66 32.82
C GLN A 140 -15.70 13.40 32.05
N LYS A 141 -15.12 13.24 30.86
CA LYS A 141 -15.27 12.06 30.01
C LYS A 141 -13.91 11.72 29.43
N ASP A 142 -13.59 10.43 29.40
CA ASP A 142 -12.30 9.96 28.90
C ASP A 142 -12.21 10.11 27.37
N ALA A 143 -11.48 11.14 26.94
CA ALA A 143 -11.05 11.29 25.57
C ALA A 143 -9.65 10.68 25.43
N LYS A 144 -9.54 9.57 24.70
CA LYS A 144 -8.26 8.93 24.37
C LYS A 144 -7.89 9.17 22.92
N THR A 145 -6.59 9.29 22.67
CA THR A 145 -6.01 9.27 21.31
C THR A 145 -5.50 7.88 20.97
N PHE A 146 -5.35 7.60 19.69
CA PHE A 146 -4.97 6.29 19.18
C PHE A 146 -3.57 6.34 18.55
N SER A 147 -2.68 5.45 18.97
CA SER A 147 -1.31 5.38 18.46
C SER A 147 -1.23 4.62 17.14
N ILE A 148 -0.37 5.08 16.23
CA ILE A 148 -0.04 4.35 15.01
C ILE A 148 0.74 3.07 15.36
N PRO A 149 0.29 1.87 14.93
CA PRO A 149 1.00 0.61 15.17
C PRO A 149 2.40 0.60 14.53
N LYS A 150 3.39 0.01 15.21
CA LYS A 150 4.77 -0.08 14.71
C LYS A 150 4.90 -0.85 13.39
N GLU A 151 4.10 -1.90 13.23
CA GLU A 151 4.13 -2.77 12.05
C GLU A 151 3.56 -2.11 10.79
N ARG A 152 2.76 -1.03 10.94
CA ARG A 152 2.10 -0.29 9.85
C ARG A 152 1.36 -1.17 8.83
N SER A 153 0.90 -2.35 9.25
CA SER A 153 0.10 -3.23 8.40
C SER A 153 -1.29 -2.63 8.18
N LEU A 154 -1.82 -2.79 6.97
CA LEU A 154 -3.11 -2.22 6.57
C LEU A 154 -4.26 -2.72 7.46
N SER A 155 -4.25 -4.00 7.81
CA SER A 155 -5.24 -4.60 8.72
C SER A 155 -5.26 -3.92 10.09
N LYS A 156 -4.09 -3.75 10.72
CA LYS A 156 -3.98 -3.08 12.03
C LYS A 156 -4.34 -1.60 11.96
N LEU A 157 -3.94 -0.91 10.90
CA LEU A 157 -4.32 0.48 10.69
C LEU A 157 -5.83 0.64 10.53
N ASN A 158 -6.49 -0.26 9.78
CA ASN A 158 -7.95 -0.28 9.65
C ASN A 158 -8.65 -0.52 10.99
N GLU A 159 -8.19 -1.48 11.79
CA GLU A 159 -8.72 -1.73 13.14
C GLU A 159 -8.65 -0.47 14.01
N VAL A 160 -7.48 0.18 14.04
CA VAL A 160 -7.26 1.40 14.82
C VAL A 160 -8.12 2.56 14.31
N GLU A 161 -8.21 2.76 12.99
CA GLU A 161 -9.03 3.80 12.39
C GLU A 161 -10.51 3.61 12.74
N ILE A 162 -11.03 2.38 12.69
CA ILE A 162 -12.42 2.07 13.06
C ILE A 162 -12.67 2.42 14.52
N GLN A 163 -11.80 1.98 15.43
CA GLN A 163 -11.93 2.28 16.86
C GLN A 163 -11.86 3.80 17.13
N ALA A 164 -10.96 4.49 16.44
CA ALA A 164 -10.80 5.93 16.55
C ALA A 164 -12.06 6.68 16.06
N LYS A 165 -12.63 6.26 14.92
CA LYS A 165 -13.89 6.82 14.39
C LYS A 165 -15.07 6.57 15.32
N GLN A 166 -15.19 5.36 15.88
CA GLN A 166 -16.24 5.04 16.85
C GLN A 166 -16.15 5.94 18.09
N HIS A 167 -14.94 6.07 18.65
CA HIS A 167 -14.70 6.93 19.82
C HIS A 167 -14.98 8.41 19.51
N LEU A 168 -14.56 8.88 18.33
CA LEU A 168 -14.85 10.24 17.87
C LEU A 168 -16.35 10.52 17.78
N ASN A 169 -17.12 9.59 17.23
CA ASN A 169 -18.57 9.71 17.09
C ASN A 169 -19.28 9.67 18.44
N GLU A 170 -18.81 8.84 19.39
CA GLU A 170 -19.35 8.81 20.76
C GLU A 170 -19.17 10.18 21.43
N LEU A 171 -17.95 10.73 21.41
CA LEU A 171 -17.69 12.04 22.02
C LEU A 171 -18.46 13.17 21.32
N TYR A 172 -18.58 13.11 19.99
CA TYR A 172 -19.38 14.08 19.24
C TYR A 172 -20.85 14.05 19.66
N GLY A 173 -21.45 12.85 19.78
CA GLY A 173 -22.84 12.69 20.23
C GLY A 173 -23.07 13.32 21.60
N ILE A 174 -22.18 13.04 22.56
CA ILE A 174 -22.24 13.64 23.91
C ILE A 174 -22.17 15.18 23.81
N ILE A 175 -21.21 15.72 23.04
CA ILE A 175 -21.07 17.17 22.89
C ILE A 175 -22.35 17.77 22.30
N VAL A 176 -22.90 17.19 21.25
CA VAL A 176 -24.12 17.68 20.60
C VAL A 176 -25.30 17.66 21.56
N ASP A 177 -25.50 16.56 22.30
CA ASP A 177 -26.60 16.43 23.24
C ASP A 177 -26.52 17.48 24.37
N GLU A 178 -25.33 17.72 24.90
CA GLU A 178 -25.10 18.72 25.95
C GLU A 178 -25.22 20.15 25.43
N LEU A 179 -24.78 20.42 24.21
CA LEU A 179 -24.96 21.73 23.56
C LEU A 179 -26.43 22.00 23.21
N ARG A 180 -27.20 20.95 22.88
CA ARG A 180 -28.66 21.07 22.66
C ARG A 180 -29.40 21.42 23.96
N LYS A 181 -28.96 20.90 25.11
CA LYS A 181 -29.53 21.26 26.44
C LYS A 181 -29.38 22.75 26.78
N ILE A 182 -28.38 23.43 26.19
CA ILE A 182 -28.19 24.88 26.32
C ILE A 182 -28.78 25.67 25.13
N ASN A 183 -29.75 25.08 24.41
CA ASN A 183 -30.50 25.68 23.31
C ASN A 183 -29.64 26.09 22.10
N LEU A 184 -28.60 25.31 21.77
CA LEU A 184 -27.89 25.45 20.50
C LEU A 184 -28.47 24.53 19.43
N ASN A 185 -28.71 25.08 18.23
CA ASN A 185 -29.07 24.31 17.05
C ASN A 185 -27.82 23.78 16.32
N GLU A 186 -28.00 22.95 15.29
CA GLU A 186 -26.88 22.30 14.58
C GLU A 186 -25.90 23.28 13.92
N LYS A 187 -26.40 24.39 13.36
CA LYS A 187 -25.55 25.41 12.76
C LYS A 187 -24.71 26.12 13.83
N GLU A 188 -25.33 26.48 14.95
CA GLU A 188 -24.67 27.13 16.08
C GLU A 188 -23.62 26.21 16.73
N ILE A 189 -23.92 24.92 16.87
CA ILE A 189 -22.95 23.91 17.35
C ILE A 189 -21.75 23.83 16.39
N SER A 190 -22.01 23.78 15.09
CA SER A 190 -20.95 23.72 14.08
C SER A 190 -20.05 24.96 14.13
N ILE A 191 -20.64 26.15 14.31
CA ILE A 191 -19.92 27.41 14.47
C ILE A 191 -19.08 27.41 15.76
N LEU A 192 -19.62 26.92 16.88
CA LEU A 192 -18.90 26.83 18.15
C LEU A 192 -17.69 25.91 18.04
N ILE A 193 -17.86 24.72 17.46
CA ILE A 193 -16.75 23.77 17.27
C ILE A 193 -15.66 24.42 16.40
N LEU A 194 -16.04 25.08 15.31
CA LEU A 194 -15.10 25.75 14.41
C LEU A 194 -14.37 26.92 15.09
N LEU A 195 -15.06 27.71 15.92
CA LEU A 195 -14.47 28.79 16.71
C LEU A 195 -13.47 28.27 17.74
N ILE A 196 -13.76 27.14 18.41
CA ILE A 196 -12.85 26.54 19.39
C ILE A 196 -11.64 25.91 18.68
N ASP A 197 -11.84 25.34 17.49
CA ASP A 197 -10.78 24.74 16.68
C ASP A 197 -9.81 25.79 16.11
N LYS A 198 -10.35 26.77 15.39
CA LYS A 198 -9.54 27.75 14.63
C LYS A 198 -9.26 29.04 15.39
N GLY A 199 -10.00 29.33 16.44
CA GLY A 199 -9.94 30.59 17.18
C GLY A 199 -10.55 31.78 16.43
N GLU A 200 -11.02 31.59 15.21
CA GLU A 200 -11.63 32.61 14.35
C GLU A 200 -12.73 32.02 13.46
N ILE A 201 -13.69 32.87 13.08
CA ILE A 201 -14.73 32.56 12.10
C ILE A 201 -14.92 33.76 11.16
N LYS A 202 -15.23 33.47 9.89
CA LYS A 202 -15.70 34.47 8.95
C LYS A 202 -17.22 34.61 9.07
N ILE A 203 -17.68 35.81 9.37
CA ILE A 203 -19.10 36.12 9.45
C ILE A 203 -19.59 36.64 8.09
N SER A 204 -20.70 36.09 7.60
CA SER A 204 -21.40 36.52 6.39
C SER A 204 -22.87 36.80 6.74
N ARG A 205 -23.65 37.28 5.76
CA ARG A 205 -25.10 37.47 5.95
C ARG A 205 -25.82 36.16 6.30
N ASP A 206 -25.31 35.03 5.84
CA ASP A 206 -25.98 33.71 5.96
C ASP A 206 -25.77 33.03 7.31
N ASN A 207 -24.79 33.48 8.11
CA ASN A 207 -24.47 32.90 9.42
C ASN A 207 -24.38 33.96 10.53
N LEU A 208 -24.83 35.19 10.27
CA LEU A 208 -24.67 36.33 11.16
C LEU A 208 -25.35 36.10 12.52
N GLU A 209 -26.61 35.69 12.50
CA GLU A 209 -27.42 35.50 13.71
C GLU A 209 -26.85 34.37 14.58
N GLU A 210 -26.57 33.22 13.98
CA GLU A 210 -25.99 32.08 14.68
C GLU A 210 -24.60 32.41 15.24
N SER A 211 -23.77 33.13 14.47
CA SER A 211 -22.44 33.55 14.92
C SER A 211 -22.52 34.51 16.11
N ILE A 212 -23.40 35.52 16.07
CA ILE A 212 -23.57 36.46 17.19
C ILE A 212 -23.99 35.73 18.46
N LYS A 213 -24.94 34.79 18.36
CA LYS A 213 -25.40 34.01 19.51
C LYS A 213 -24.29 33.17 20.13
N VAL A 214 -23.51 32.46 19.29
CA VAL A 214 -22.38 31.64 19.76
C VAL A 214 -21.29 32.50 20.39
N ILE A 215 -20.94 33.63 19.77
CA ILE A 215 -19.95 34.59 20.29
C ILE A 215 -20.38 35.12 21.66
N LYS A 216 -21.64 35.54 21.79
CA LYS A 216 -22.18 36.04 23.05
C LYS A 216 -22.06 35.00 24.16
N MET A 217 -22.42 33.75 23.87
CA MET A 217 -22.32 32.65 24.82
C MET A 217 -20.87 32.33 25.23
N LEU A 218 -19.92 32.37 24.29
CA LEU A 218 -18.50 32.17 24.58
C LEU A 218 -17.95 33.28 25.49
N VAL A 219 -18.32 34.54 25.23
CA VAL A 219 -17.95 35.69 26.06
C VAL A 219 -18.55 35.58 27.47
N GLU A 220 -19.83 35.19 27.60
CA GLU A 220 -20.49 34.96 28.90
C GLU A 220 -19.80 33.87 29.73
N LYS A 221 -19.14 32.91 29.07
CA LYS A 221 -18.33 31.85 29.70
C LYS A 221 -16.86 32.23 29.90
N ASN A 222 -16.48 33.50 29.71
CA ASN A 222 -15.12 34.01 29.78
C ASN A 222 -14.13 33.32 28.82
N ILE A 223 -14.58 32.95 27.63
CA ILE A 223 -13.74 32.35 26.59
C ILE A 223 -13.36 33.43 25.57
N SER A 224 -12.06 33.73 25.50
CA SER A 224 -11.52 34.73 24.57
C SER A 224 -11.49 34.18 23.13
N ILE A 225 -11.98 34.97 22.19
CA ILE A 225 -12.04 34.63 20.75
C ILE A 225 -11.62 35.83 19.90
N LYS A 226 -10.99 35.57 18.75
CA LYS A 226 -10.67 36.60 17.76
C LYS A 226 -11.76 36.60 16.69
N VAL A 227 -12.43 37.73 16.51
CA VAL A 227 -13.49 37.88 15.51
C VAL A 227 -12.95 38.72 14.35
N LYS A 228 -13.07 38.20 13.12
CA LYS A 228 -12.74 38.92 11.89
C LYS A 228 -14.02 39.17 11.11
N VAL A 229 -14.40 40.44 11.00
CA VAL A 229 -15.58 40.92 10.26
C VAL A 229 -15.22 41.14 8.80
#